data_AF-A0A314UU67-F1
#
_entry.id   AF-A0A314UU67-F1
#
_cell.length_a   1.000
_cell.length_b   1.000
_cell.length_c   1.000
_cell.angle_alpha   90.00
_cell.angle_beta   90.00
_cell.angle_gamma   90.00
#
_symmetry.space_group_name_H-M   'P 1'
#
loop_
_entity.id
_entity.type
_entity.pdbx_description
1 polymer ?
#
loop_
_entity_poly.entity_id
_entity_poly.type
_entity_poly.pdbx_seq_one_letter_code
_entity_poly.pdbx_strand_id
1 'polypeptide(L)' 'MCMCKDKSLSINEAAEIKGKKMNEEYKKAKQQVAESLGTPPDQIALPIPQQLEIMTAELGVAKGKRIRGLGSSLRVES' A
#
# COMPACT_ATOMS: atom_id res chain seq x y z
N MET A 1 -16.27 24.66 -23.18
CA MET A 1 -16.31 23.74 -22.01
C MET A 1 -15.19 22.71 -22.20
N CYS A 2 -14.03 22.92 -21.58
CA CYS A 2 -12.91 21.97 -21.59
C CYS A 2 -12.24 22.07 -20.22
N MET A 3 -12.70 21.26 -19.25
CA MET A 3 -12.11 21.18 -17.91
C MET A 3 -11.74 19.74 -17.52
N CYS A 4 -11.69 18.83 -18.49
CA CYS A 4 -11.47 17.40 -18.21
C CYS A 4 -9.98 17.02 -18.17
N LYS A 5 -9.10 17.74 -18.88
CA LYS A 5 -7.69 17.37 -19.01
C LYS A 5 -6.87 17.69 -17.75
N ASP A 6 -7.06 18.86 -17.16
CA ASP A 6 -6.27 19.28 -15.98
C ASP A 6 -6.61 18.45 -14.73
N LYS A 7 -7.88 18.04 -14.57
CA LYS A 7 -8.32 17.15 -13.48
C LYS A 7 -7.76 15.73 -13.63
N SER A 8 -7.64 15.21 -14.85
CA SER A 8 -7.07 13.87 -15.05
C SER A 8 -5.57 13.80 -14.75
N LEU A 9 -4.82 14.87 -15.04
CA LEU A 9 -3.40 14.95 -14.72
C LEU A 9 -3.17 14.98 -13.20
N SER A 10 -3.97 15.75 -12.46
CA SER A 10 -3.83 15.84 -11.00
C SER A 10 -4.26 14.57 -10.25
N ILE A 11 -5.23 13.81 -10.76
CA ILE A 11 -5.62 12.51 -10.20
C ILE A 11 -4.49 11.49 -10.35
N ASN A 12 -3.83 11.46 -11.50
CA ASN A 12 -2.71 10.56 -11.74
C ASN A 12 -1.51 10.90 -10.83
N GLU A 13 -1.21 12.18 -10.64
CA GLU A 13 -0.13 12.62 -9.74
C GLU A 13 -0.41 12.22 -8.29
N ALA A 14 -1.62 12.45 -7.79
CA ALA A 14 -2.01 12.05 -6.44
C ALA A 14 -1.96 10.53 -6.24
N ALA A 15 -2.39 9.76 -7.24
CA ALA A 15 -2.31 8.30 -7.22
C ALA A 15 -0.85 7.81 -7.24
N GLU A 16 0.01 8.45 -8.02
CA GLU A 16 1.45 8.12 -8.09
C GLU A 16 2.15 8.41 -6.75
N ILE A 17 1.86 9.54 -6.12
CA ILE A 17 2.41 9.90 -4.80
C ILE A 17 2.01 8.85 -3.75
N LYS A 18 0.73 8.46 -3.73
CA LYS A 18 0.26 7.39 -2.83
C LYS A 18 0.95 6.07 -3.10
N GLY A 19 1.07 5.68 -4.37
CA GLY A 19 1.76 4.45 -4.77
C GLY A 19 3.23 4.43 -4.34
N LYS A 20 3.94 5.57 -4.47
CA LYS A 20 5.32 5.72 -4.01
C LYS A 20 5.43 5.55 -2.49
N LYS A 21 4.57 6.22 -1.72
CA LYS A 21 4.54 6.09 -0.26
C LYS A 21 4.27 4.67 0.21
N MET A 22 3.27 4.00 -0.38
CA MET A 22 2.96 2.60 -0.08
C MET A 22 4.18 1.69 -0.33
N ASN A 23 4.90 1.91 -1.42
CA ASN A 23 6.09 1.13 -1.74
C ASN A 23 7.26 1.42 -0.79
N GLU A 24 7.44 2.67 -0.35
CA GLU A 24 8.45 3.05 0.63
C GLU A 24 8.18 2.40 1.99
N GLU A 25 6.93 2.43 2.48
CA GLU A 25 6.53 1.75 3.71
C GLU A 25 6.72 0.23 3.61
N TYR A 26 6.34 -0.36 2.47
CA TYR A 26 6.56 -1.78 2.20
C TYR A 26 8.05 -2.16 2.27
N LYS A 27 8.92 -1.37 1.65
CA LYS A 27 10.38 -1.59 1.71
C LYS A 27 10.92 -1.45 3.13
N LYS A 28 10.47 -0.45 3.88
CA LYS A 28 10.86 -0.25 5.29
C LYS A 28 10.44 -1.43 6.16
N ALA A 29 9.21 -1.89 6.05
CA ALA A 29 8.73 -3.05 6.80
C ALA A 29 9.52 -4.31 6.43
N LYS A 30 9.79 -4.51 5.14
CA LYS A 30 10.61 -5.62 4.62
C LYS A 30 12.05 -5.57 5.17
N GLN A 31 12.66 -4.39 5.24
CA GLN A 31 13.98 -4.15 5.84
C GLN A 31 14.00 -4.49 7.34
N GLN A 32 13.01 -4.05 8.11
CA GLN A 32 12.95 -4.32 9.55
C GLN A 32 12.83 -5.82 9.84
N VAL A 33 12.00 -6.54 9.07
CA VAL A 33 11.86 -8.00 9.19
C VAL A 33 13.16 -8.70 8.80
N ALA A 34 13.81 -8.24 7.74
CA ALA A 34 15.10 -8.76 7.28
C ALA A 34 16.20 -8.61 8.34
N GLU A 35 16.29 -7.45 8.98
CA GLU A 35 17.23 -7.18 10.08
C GLU A 35 16.94 -8.06 11.29
N SER A 36 15.66 -8.24 11.65
CA SER A 36 15.26 -9.11 12.76
C SER A 36 15.59 -10.58 12.51
N LEU A 37 15.60 -11.04 11.26
CA LEU A 37 15.84 -12.43 10.89
C LEU A 37 17.29 -12.70 10.44
N GLY A 38 18.12 -11.65 10.30
CA GLY A 38 19.46 -11.76 9.76
C GLY A 38 19.51 -12.22 8.30
N THR A 39 18.40 -12.09 7.56
CA THR A 39 18.26 -12.53 6.17
C THR A 39 18.30 -11.33 5.21
N PRO A 40 18.80 -11.47 3.97
CA PRO A 40 18.75 -10.39 3.00
C PRO A 40 17.31 -9.91 2.73
N PRO A 41 17.06 -8.60 2.61
CA PRO A 41 15.73 -8.06 2.34
C PRO A 41 15.09 -8.73 1.14
N ASP A 42 15.81 -8.92 0.04
CA ASP A 42 15.24 -9.47 -1.20
C ASP A 42 14.57 -10.85 -1.02
N GLN A 43 14.99 -11.62 -0.02
CA GLN A 43 14.44 -12.95 0.32
C GLN A 43 13.26 -12.89 1.28
N ILE A 44 12.96 -11.73 1.87
CA ILE A 44 11.80 -11.53 2.75
C ILE A 44 10.55 -11.23 1.91
N ALA A 45 9.48 -11.98 2.17
CA ALA A 45 8.13 -11.63 1.75
C ALA A 45 7.33 -11.20 2.99
N LEU A 46 6.72 -10.02 2.95
CA LEU A 46 5.85 -9.59 4.04
C LEU A 46 4.56 -10.43 4.01
N PRO A 47 4.06 -10.87 5.17
CA PRO A 47 2.78 -11.55 5.28
C PRO A 47 1.65 -10.63 4.82
N ILE A 48 0.65 -11.22 4.15
CA ILE A 48 -0.49 -10.51 3.54
C ILE A 48 -1.15 -9.50 4.51
N PRO A 49 -1.40 -9.81 5.80
CA PRO A 49 -1.97 -8.84 6.72
C PRO A 49 -1.16 -7.54 6.85
N GLN A 50 0.17 -7.63 6.95
CA GLN A 50 1.03 -6.43 7.03
C GLN A 50 1.01 -5.63 5.73
N GLN A 51 0.96 -6.31 4.58
CA GLN A 51 0.80 -5.63 3.29
C GLN A 51 -0.52 -4.84 3.25
N LEU A 52 -1.62 -5.46 3.68
CA LEU A 52 -2.92 -4.81 3.72
C LEU A 52 -2.94 -3.63 4.69
N GLU A 53 -2.27 -3.71 5.85
CA GLU A 53 -2.18 -2.58 6.78
C GLU A 53 -1.54 -1.35 6.15
N ILE A 54 -0.43 -1.54 5.42
CA ILE A 54 0.26 -0.47 4.68
C ILE A 54 -0.67 0.15 3.63
N MET A 55 -1.37 -0.68 2.86
CA MET A 55 -2.34 -0.19 1.86
C MET A 55 -3.49 0.58 2.51
N THR A 56 -4.00 0.08 3.63
CA THR A 56 -5.16 0.63 4.33
C THR A 56 -4.82 2.02 4.90
N ALA A 57 -3.62 2.19 5.44
CA ALA A 57 -3.10 3.45 5.96
C ALA A 57 -3.04 4.55 4.88
N GLU A 58 -2.37 4.31 3.74
CA GLU A 58 -2.19 5.34 2.71
C GLU A 58 -3.45 5.60 1.86
N LEU A 59 -4.29 4.57 1.67
CA LEU A 59 -5.58 4.73 0.99
C LEU A 59 -6.62 5.41 1.88
N GLY A 60 -6.37 5.57 3.18
CA GLY A 60 -7.33 6.14 4.13
C GLY A 60 -8.56 5.24 4.34
N VAL A 61 -8.39 3.94 4.15
CA VAL A 61 -9.44 2.95 4.37
C VAL A 61 -9.41 2.60 5.87
N ALA A 62 -10.57 2.46 6.52
CA ALA A 62 -10.56 2.03 7.92
C ALA A 62 -10.19 0.54 8.04
N LYS A 63 -9.47 0.14 9.11
CA LYS A 63 -9.22 -1.28 9.41
C LYS A 63 -10.55 -2.06 9.40
N GLY A 64 -10.53 -3.30 8.91
CA GLY A 64 -11.73 -4.13 8.72
C GLY A 64 -12.59 -3.79 7.50
N LYS A 65 -12.34 -2.68 6.80
CA LYS A 65 -13.05 -2.36 5.55
C LYS A 65 -12.40 -3.06 4.35
N ARG A 66 -13.23 -3.34 3.35
CA ARG A 66 -12.80 -4.00 2.12
C ARG A 66 -12.19 -2.99 1.16
N ILE A 67 -11.01 -3.31 0.62
CA ILE A 67 -10.44 -2.60 -0.52
C ILE A 67 -10.99 -3.24 -1.80
N ARG A 68 -11.66 -2.44 -2.64
CA ARG A 68 -12.20 -2.91 -3.92
C ARG A 68 -11.04 -3.30 -4.85
N GLY A 69 -11.13 -4.46 -5.51
CA GLY A 69 -10.12 -4.92 -6.47
C GLY A 69 -9.05 -5.87 -5.88
N LEU A 70 -8.96 -6.01 -4.55
CA LEU A 70 -8.06 -6.99 -3.91
C LEU A 70 -8.73 -8.35 -3.64
N GLY A 71 -10.04 -8.48 -3.85
CA GLY A 71 -10.79 -9.72 -3.57
C GLY A 71 -11.51 -9.70 -2.22
N SER A 72 -12.58 -10.49 -2.12
CA SER A 72 -13.57 -10.40 -1.03
C SER A 72 -13.05 -10.73 0.37
N SER A 73 -12.02 -11.56 0.43
CA SER A 73 -11.52 -12.22 1.63
C SER A 73 -10.35 -11.47 2.27
N LEU A 74 -9.77 -10.51 1.57
CA LEU A 74 -8.61 -9.76 2.04
C LEU A 74 -9.09 -8.52 2.83
N ARG A 75 -9.13 -8.68 4.16
CA ARG A 75 -9.43 -7.63 5.13
C ARG A 75 -8.30 -7.57 6.15
N VAL A 76 -7.97 -6.38 6.61
CA VAL A 76 -7.19 -6.21 7.86
C VAL A 76 -8.15 -6.50 9.00
N GLU A 77 -8.02 -7.66 9.64
CA GLU A 77 -8.77 -7.95 10.87
C GLU A 77 -8.22 -7.11 12.04
N SER A 78 -9.09 -6.83 13.02
CA SER A 78 -8.78 -5.99 14.19
C SER A 78 -8.09 -6.80 15.28
#